data_AF-A0A554RP18-F1
#
_entry.id   AF-A0A554RP18-F1
#
_cell.length_a   1.000
_cell.length_b   1.000
_cell.length_c   1.000
_cell.angle_alpha   90.00
_cell.angle_beta   90.00
_cell.angle_gamma   90.00
#
_symmetry.space_group_name_H-M   'P 1'
#
loop_
_entity.id
_entity.type
_entity.pdbx_description
1 polymer ?
#
loop_
_entity_poly.entity_id
_entity_poly.type
_entity_poly.pdbx_seq_one_letter_code
_entity_poly.pdbx_strand_id
1 'polypeptide(L)' 'MEPQVGTLRVRYDFDGAVAGSEQGDWIEPEDALAWVELQKFDHAELFERWEIWRFDGQDWVFDRGVDDTPPAS' A
#
# COMPACT_ATOMS: atom_id res chain seq x y z
N MET A 1 -8.08 10.11 13.79
CA MET A 1 -7.44 11.33 13.25
C MET A 1 -7.94 11.43 11.82
N GLU A 2 -8.46 12.59 11.40
CA GLU A 2 -8.94 12.75 10.02
C GLU A 2 -7.74 12.96 9.08
N PRO A 3 -7.71 12.31 7.90
CA PRO A 3 -6.64 12.52 6.92
C PRO A 3 -6.66 13.93 6.33
N GLN A 4 -5.49 14.44 6.00
CA GLN A 4 -5.34 15.72 5.31
C GLN A 4 -5.22 15.49 3.80
N VAL A 5 -5.56 16.50 2.99
CA VAL A 5 -5.36 16.44 1.54
C VAL A 5 -3.90 16.10 1.26
N GLY A 6 -3.67 15.07 0.45
CA GLY A 6 -2.34 14.58 0.13
C GLY A 6 -1.82 13.47 1.02
N THR A 7 -2.44 13.17 2.17
CA THR A 7 -2.10 12.00 2.99
C THR A 7 -2.13 10.73 2.13
N LEU A 8 -1.11 9.88 2.29
CA LEU A 8 -1.05 8.60 1.61
C LEU A 8 -1.49 7.48 2.56
N ARG A 9 -2.06 6.44 1.97
CA ARG A 9 -2.40 5.20 2.65
C ARG A 9 -1.88 4.06 1.81
N VAL A 10 -1.20 3.12 2.44
CA VAL A 10 -0.72 1.93 1.76
C VAL A 10 -1.68 0.81 2.09
N ARG A 11 -2.19 0.14 1.05
CA ARG A 11 -2.94 -1.10 1.15
C ARG A 11 -2.04 -2.24 0.68
N TYR A 12 -2.03 -3.33 1.41
CA TYR A 12 -1.26 -4.52 1.08
C TYR A 12 -2.08 -5.79 1.35
N ASP A 13 -1.87 -6.79 0.50
CA ASP A 13 -2.48 -8.11 0.61
C ASP A 13 -1.39 -9.16 0.85
N PHE A 14 -1.50 -9.90 1.95
CA PHE A 14 -0.59 -10.99 2.29
C PHE A 14 -1.04 -12.31 1.67
N ASP A 15 -0.10 -13.06 1.10
CA ASP A 15 -0.30 -14.46 0.73
C ASP A 15 -0.56 -15.28 2.01
N GLY A 16 -1.70 -15.96 2.05
CA GLY A 16 -2.12 -16.76 3.20
C GLY A 16 -2.96 -16.05 4.26
N ALA A 17 -3.12 -14.72 4.19
CA ALA A 17 -4.21 -14.07 4.92
C ALA A 17 -5.54 -14.46 4.26
N VAL A 18 -6.57 -14.73 5.07
CA VAL A 18 -7.91 -15.10 4.56
C VAL A 18 -8.31 -14.07 3.50
N ALA A 19 -8.57 -14.54 2.27
CA ALA A 19 -8.90 -13.69 1.13
C ALA A 19 -9.89 -12.59 1.54
N GLY A 20 -9.45 -11.34 1.53
CA GLY A 20 -10.22 -10.17 2.00
C GLY A 20 -9.73 -9.52 3.29
N SER A 21 -8.61 -9.95 3.88
CA SER A 21 -7.98 -9.25 5.00
C SER A 21 -7.19 -8.03 4.51
N GLU A 22 -7.90 -7.00 4.04
CA GLU A 22 -7.29 -5.71 3.71
C GLU A 22 -6.68 -5.09 4.97
N GLN A 23 -5.36 -4.98 5.00
CA GLN A 23 -4.66 -4.15 5.97
C GLN A 23 -4.07 -2.94 5.26
N GLY A 24 -4.18 -1.79 5.91
CA GLY A 24 -3.60 -0.58 5.36
C GLY A 24 -3.43 0.52 6.39
N ASP A 25 -2.20 1.01 6.44
CA ASP A 25 -1.72 2.02 7.38
C ASP A 25 -1.69 3.41 6.75
N TRP A 26 -1.92 4.42 7.59
CA TRP A 26 -1.85 5.83 7.24
C TRP A 26 -0.40 6.28 7.34
N ILE A 27 0.15 6.82 6.25
CA ILE A 27 1.57 7.18 6.19
C ILE A 27 1.69 8.58 5.59
N GLU A 28 2.66 9.35 6.09
CA GLU A 28 2.97 10.64 5.50
C GLU A 28 3.47 10.46 4.06
N PRO A 29 3.20 11.43 3.16
CA PRO A 29 3.42 11.22 1.74
C PRO A 29 4.89 11.00 1.35
N GLU A 30 5.80 11.65 2.09
CA GLU A 30 7.25 11.51 1.91
C GLU A 30 7.75 10.13 2.33
N ASP A 31 7.10 9.51 3.31
CA ASP A 31 7.52 8.25 3.90
C ASP A 31 6.87 7.03 3.26
N ALA A 32 5.72 7.17 2.59
CA ALA A 32 4.95 6.03 2.09
C ALA A 32 5.76 5.14 1.13
N LEU A 33 6.57 5.73 0.24
CA LEU A 33 7.42 4.96 -0.68
C LEU A 33 8.58 4.29 0.05
N ALA A 34 9.27 5.02 0.93
CA ALA A 34 10.38 4.46 1.71
C ALA A 34 9.89 3.32 2.62
N TRP A 35 8.71 3.47 3.20
CA TRP A 35 8.07 2.47 4.02
C TRP A 35 7.71 1.23 3.20
N VAL A 36 7.06 1.39 2.04
CA VAL A 36 6.75 0.25 1.14
C VAL A 36 8.03 -0.51 0.78
N GLU A 37 9.10 0.18 0.40
CA GLU A 37 10.37 -0.46 0.05
C GLU A 37 11.00 -1.20 1.25
N LEU A 38 10.92 -0.65 2.46
CA LEU A 38 11.37 -1.32 3.69
C LEU A 38 10.54 -2.57 4.00
N GLN A 39 9.22 -2.50 3.88
CA GLN A 39 8.33 -3.64 4.13
C GLN A 39 8.52 -4.74 3.09
N LYS A 40 8.70 -4.37 1.81
CA LYS A 40 9.04 -5.31 0.74
C LYS A 40 10.34 -6.05 1.06
N PHE A 41 11.34 -5.39 1.64
CA PHE A 41 12.58 -6.04 2.04
C PHE A 41 12.40 -7.01 3.22
N ASP A 42 11.63 -6.63 4.24
CA ASP A 42 11.43 -7.45 5.46
C ASP A 42 10.53 -8.67 5.22
N HIS A 43 9.64 -8.60 4.24
CA HIS A 43 8.55 -9.56 4.04
C HIS A 43 8.36 -9.97 2.56
N ALA A 44 9.41 -9.92 1.75
CA ALA A 44 9.39 -10.18 0.30
C ALA A 44 8.65 -11.46 -0.13
N GLU A 45 8.60 -12.48 0.74
CA GLU A 45 8.05 -13.81 0.44
C GLU A 45 6.56 -13.96 0.77
N LEU A 46 5.91 -12.94 1.35
CA LEU A 46 4.56 -13.03 1.92
C LEU A 46 3.54 -12.10 1.29
N PHE A 47 3.88 -11.33 0.25
CA PHE A 47 3.03 -10.26 -0.27
C PHE A 47 2.72 -10.42 -1.75
N GLU A 48 1.43 -10.35 -2.12
CA GLU A 48 0.98 -10.43 -3.52
C GLU A 48 0.83 -9.04 -4.17
N ARG A 49 0.43 -8.01 -3.41
CA ARG A 49 0.09 -6.70 -3.99
C ARG A 49 0.25 -5.54 -3.02
N TRP A 50 0.76 -4.42 -3.54
CA TRP A 50 0.91 -3.15 -2.83
C TRP A 50 0.24 -2.02 -3.61
N GLU A 51 -0.61 -1.26 -2.95
CA GLU A 51 -1.29 -0.11 -3.52
C GLU A 51 -1.11 1.12 -2.64
N ILE A 52 -0.75 2.22 -3.27
CA ILE A 52 -0.71 3.53 -2.63
C ILE A 52 -1.96 4.28 -3.06
N TRP A 53 -2.72 4.71 -2.08
CA TRP A 53 -3.91 5.54 -2.21
C TRP A 53 -3.63 6.91 -1.61
N ARG A 54 -4.21 7.95 -2.19
CA ARG A 54 -4.06 9.34 -1.76
C ARG A 54 -5.41 9.93 -1.38
N PHE A 55 -5.45 10.68 -0.29
CA PHE A 55 -6.64 11.44 0.06
C PHE A 55 -6.72 12.73 -0.76
N ASP A 56 -7.82 12.95 -1.48
CA ASP A 56 -8.04 14.16 -2.27
C ASP A 56 -8.74 15.29 -1.50
N GLY A 57 -9.15 15.02 -0.25
CA GLY A 57 -9.95 15.93 0.58
C GLY A 57 -11.40 15.46 0.75
N GLN A 58 -11.83 14.46 0.00
CA GLN A 58 -13.16 13.88 0.07
C GLN A 58 -13.11 12.36 0.18
N ASP A 59 -12.28 11.69 -0.63
CA ASP A 59 -12.20 10.22 -0.69
C ASP A 59 -10.75 9.72 -0.93
N TRP A 60 -10.58 8.41 -0.90
CA TRP A 60 -9.32 7.74 -1.19
C TRP A 60 -9.25 7.40 -2.68
N VAL A 61 -8.36 8.09 -3.38
CA VAL A 61 -8.11 7.83 -4.82
C VAL A 61 -6.86 6.98 -4.98
N PHE A 62 -6.94 5.97 -5.85
CA PHE A 62 -5.78 5.16 -6.21
C PHE A 62 -4.69 6.06 -6.83
N ASP A 63 -3.48 6.05 -6.27
CA ASP A 63 -2.35 6.81 -6.79
C ASP A 63 -1.47 5.92 -7.68
N ARG A 64 -0.99 4.78 -7.15
CA ARG A 64 -0.16 3.82 -7.89
C ARG A 64 -0.11 2.45 -7.22
N GLY A 65 0.13 1.41 -8.02
CA GLY A 65 0.54 0.09 -7.53
C GLY A 65 2.06 0.00 -7.47
N VAL A 66 2.59 -0.69 -6.47
CA VAL A 66 4.04 -0.94 -6.28
C VAL A 66 4.41 -2.40 -6.56
N ASP A 67 3.52 -3.10 -7.29
CA ASP A 67 3.66 -4.50 -7.65
C ASP A 67 5.00 -4.80 -8.35
N ASP A 68 5.75 -5.75 -7.77
CA ASP A 68 6.98 -6.32 -8.36
C ASP A 68 6.71 -7.72 -8.95
N THR A 69 5.44 -8.07 -9.18
CA THR A 69 5.10 -9.32 -9.86
C THR A 69 5.29 -9.12 -11.37
N PRO A 70 6.34 -9.66 -12.02
CA PRO A 70 6.36 -9.70 -13.47
C PRO A 70 5.10 -10.42 -13.95
N PRO A 71 4.41 -9.93 -15.00
CA PRO A 71 3.21 -10.59 -15.50
C PRO A 71 3.56 -12.05 -15.78
N ALA A 72 2.78 -12.97 -15.20
CA ALA A 72 2.94 -14.41 -15.44
C ALA A 72 2.94 -14.65 -16.96
N SER A 73 4.07 -15.14 -17.48
CA SER A 73 4.22 -15.54 -18.88
C SER A 73 3.59 -16.91 -19.14
#